data_AF-A0A6I0MQA1-F1
#
_entry.id   AF-A0A6I0MQA1-F1
#
_cell.length_a   1.000
_cell.length_b   1.000
_cell.length_c   1.000
_cell.angle_alpha   90.00
_cell.angle_beta   90.00
_cell.angle_gamma   90.00
#
_symmetry.space_group_name_H-M   'P 1'
#
loop_
_entity.id
_entity.type
_entity.pdbx_description
1 polymer ?
#
loop_
_entity_poly.entity_id
_entity_poly.type
_entity_poly.pdbx_seq_one_letter_code
_entity_poly.pdbx_strand_id
1 'polypeptide(L)'
;MGTISRYNSVQFENLNANELVGVTLVYKSVNRDGETHYSGLNFAGDEYTPKDKTQDEIFRVWKNVVATFWTVKAVEAGLREDNGGIASKLRSGTPAEIIVRTSDCKVSKKWDVEGSVWSRIGLVPTKKDLDCAARDFKKKIHAATKASFDALKFRLNFEEVAAKAADYYEILGVKHDATEAEIKAAYKQAAKSAHPDAGGSNEKMQEVNAAWEVLGNAQKRAEYDARMAA
;
A
#
# COMPACT_ATOMS: atom_id res chain seq x y z
N MET A 1 -20.97 7.44 4.92
CA MET A 1 -20.78 6.05 5.40
C MET A 1 -20.25 5.23 4.23
N GLY A 2 -19.18 4.45 4.41
CA GLY A 2 -18.57 3.71 3.31
C GLY A 2 -19.49 2.62 2.74
N THR A 3 -19.42 2.38 1.43
CA THR A 3 -20.20 1.35 0.72
C THR A 3 -19.27 0.34 0.06
N ILE A 4 -19.65 -0.94 0.11
CA ILE A 4 -18.90 -2.04 -0.52
C ILE A 4 -19.80 -2.71 -1.55
N SER A 5 -19.43 -2.58 -2.82
CA SER A 5 -20.19 -3.07 -3.96
C SER A 5 -19.45 -4.22 -4.64
N ARG A 6 -20.16 -5.32 -4.91
CA ARG A 6 -19.63 -6.48 -5.61
C ARG A 6 -20.21 -6.54 -7.02
N TYR A 7 -19.35 -6.77 -7.98
CA TYR A 7 -19.67 -6.88 -9.39
C TYR A 7 -19.24 -8.26 -9.90
N ASN A 8 -20.17 -8.99 -10.52
CA ASN A 8 -19.83 -10.21 -11.26
C ASN A 8 -19.12 -9.86 -12.59
N SER A 9 -18.75 -10.86 -13.40
CA SER A 9 -17.98 -10.60 -14.63
C SER A 9 -18.71 -9.70 -15.62
N VAL A 10 -19.96 -10.04 -15.92
CA VAL A 10 -20.81 -9.27 -16.83
C VAL A 10 -20.99 -7.83 -16.35
N GLN A 11 -21.25 -7.63 -15.05
CA GLN A 11 -21.39 -6.29 -14.47
C GLN A 11 -20.08 -5.50 -14.55
N PHE A 12 -18.94 -6.15 -14.25
CA PHE A 12 -17.65 -5.48 -14.20
C PHE A 12 -17.13 -5.09 -15.59
N GLU A 13 -17.40 -5.89 -16.62
CA GLU A 13 -17.04 -5.58 -18.00
C GLU A 13 -17.85 -4.42 -18.58
N ASN A 14 -19.12 -4.29 -18.17
CA ASN A 14 -20.02 -3.22 -18.61
C ASN A 14 -19.97 -1.96 -17.73
N LEU A 15 -19.18 -1.99 -16.65
CA LEU A 15 -19.03 -0.85 -15.75
C LEU A 15 -18.18 0.23 -16.39
N ASN A 16 -18.65 1.48 -16.33
CA ASN A 16 -17.79 2.61 -16.65
C ASN A 16 -16.74 2.74 -15.53
N ALA A 17 -15.47 2.70 -15.90
CA ALA A 17 -14.36 2.81 -14.95
C ALA A 17 -14.39 4.13 -14.13
N ASN A 18 -15.09 5.16 -14.62
CA ASN A 18 -15.29 6.43 -13.92
C ASN A 18 -16.38 6.36 -12.83
N GLU A 19 -17.17 5.28 -12.77
CA GLU A 19 -18.17 5.06 -11.70
C GLU A 19 -17.55 4.42 -10.45
N LEU A 20 -16.31 3.94 -10.56
CA LEU A 20 -15.59 3.29 -9.47
C LEU A 20 -14.71 4.31 -8.76
N VAL A 21 -15.22 4.98 -7.74
CA VAL A 21 -14.39 5.80 -6.82
C VAL A 21 -13.94 4.98 -5.61
N GLY A 22 -12.77 5.29 -5.08
CA GLY A 22 -12.18 4.62 -3.92
C GLY A 22 -11.24 3.47 -4.29
N VAL A 23 -11.38 2.33 -3.61
CA VAL A 23 -10.49 1.17 -3.80
C VAL A 23 -11.24 0.04 -4.48
N THR A 24 -10.78 -0.39 -5.64
CA THR A 24 -11.32 -1.54 -6.37
C THR A 24 -10.34 -2.70 -6.31
N LEU A 25 -10.80 -3.87 -5.86
CA LEU A 25 -10.10 -5.14 -5.97
C LEU A 25 -10.66 -5.91 -7.17
N VAL A 26 -9.82 -6.23 -8.14
CA VAL A 26 -10.17 -6.95 -9.36
C VAL A 26 -9.72 -8.40 -9.22
N TYR A 27 -10.61 -9.33 -9.51
CA TYR A 27 -10.34 -10.76 -9.46
C TYR A 27 -10.45 -11.36 -10.85
N LYS A 28 -9.47 -12.17 -11.20
CA LYS A 28 -9.41 -12.92 -12.45
C LYS A 28 -9.87 -14.36 -12.21
N SER A 29 -10.69 -14.88 -13.11
CA SER A 29 -11.10 -16.29 -13.12
C SER A 29 -11.13 -16.80 -14.55
N VAL A 30 -10.77 -18.07 -14.74
CA VAL A 30 -10.85 -18.74 -16.04
C VAL A 30 -12.00 -19.75 -16.00
N ASN A 31 -12.90 -19.70 -16.98
CA ASN A 31 -14.01 -20.65 -17.06
C ASN A 31 -13.52 -22.02 -17.63
N ARG A 32 -14.44 -22.99 -17.71
CA ARG A 32 -14.12 -24.34 -18.23
C ARG A 32 -13.69 -24.32 -19.70
N ASP A 33 -14.13 -23.30 -20.44
CA ASP A 33 -13.84 -23.11 -21.87
C ASP A 33 -12.51 -22.37 -22.10
N GLY A 34 -11.79 -22.02 -21.04
CA GLY A 34 -10.50 -21.33 -21.11
C GLY A 34 -10.60 -19.81 -21.25
N GLU A 35 -11.80 -19.25 -21.21
CA GLU A 35 -12.02 -17.81 -21.29
C GLU A 35 -11.74 -17.13 -19.95
N THR A 36 -11.08 -15.98 -20.00
CA THR A 36 -10.77 -15.17 -18.82
C THR A 36 -11.87 -14.17 -18.54
N HIS A 37 -12.36 -14.16 -17.31
CA HIS A 37 -13.42 -13.28 -16.81
C HIS A 37 -12.89 -12.46 -15.62
N TYR A 38 -13.25 -11.18 -15.56
CA TYR A 38 -12.84 -10.28 -14.47
C TYR A 38 -14.04 -9.86 -13.63
N SER A 39 -13.93 -9.98 -12.31
CA SER A 39 -14.96 -9.50 -11.37
C SER A 39 -14.39 -8.47 -10.40
N GLY A 40 -15.24 -7.62 -9.83
CA GLY A 40 -14.80 -6.49 -9.01
C GLY A 40 -15.42 -6.47 -7.62
N LEU A 41 -14.65 -5.97 -6.64
CA LEU A 41 -15.13 -5.56 -5.33
C LEU A 41 -14.67 -4.11 -5.10
N ASN A 42 -15.62 -3.18 -5.07
CA ASN A 42 -15.33 -1.75 -4.91
C ASN A 42 -15.68 -1.26 -3.50
N PHE A 43 -14.76 -0.53 -2.89
CA PHE A 43 -14.91 0.17 -1.63
C PHE A 43 -15.00 1.66 -1.91
N ALA A 44 -16.15 2.27 -1.65
CA ALA A 44 -16.46 3.66 -2.00
C ALA A 44 -16.93 4.47 -0.78
N GLY A 45 -16.87 5.80 -0.89
CA GLY A 45 -17.21 6.76 0.16
C GLY A 45 -15.98 7.27 0.91
N ASP A 46 -16.14 8.29 1.74
CA ASP A 46 -15.03 9.07 2.35
C ASP A 46 -13.95 8.23 3.07
N GLU A 47 -14.35 7.07 3.60
CA GLU A 47 -13.45 6.13 4.27
C GLU A 47 -12.50 5.42 3.30
N TYR A 48 -12.91 5.25 2.05
CA TYR A 48 -12.19 4.47 1.03
C TYR A 48 -11.77 5.31 -0.18
N THR A 49 -12.26 6.55 -0.29
CA THR A 49 -11.86 7.49 -1.33
C THR A 49 -10.75 8.41 -0.82
N PRO A 50 -9.57 8.42 -1.46
CA PRO A 50 -8.50 9.33 -1.08
C PRO A 50 -8.86 10.74 -1.56
N LYS A 51 -8.57 11.74 -0.72
CA LYS A 51 -8.86 13.15 -1.05
C LYS A 51 -7.92 13.70 -2.12
N ASP A 52 -6.73 13.15 -2.20
CA ASP A 52 -5.68 13.51 -3.14
C ASP A 52 -4.82 12.28 -3.49
N LYS A 53 -3.71 12.50 -4.21
CA LYS A 53 -2.81 11.43 -4.65
C LYS A 53 -1.64 11.19 -3.68
N THR A 54 -1.66 11.80 -2.49
CA THR A 54 -0.57 11.65 -1.53
C THR A 54 -0.51 10.22 -1.00
N GLN A 55 0.71 9.80 -0.65
CA GLN A 55 0.94 8.49 -0.05
C GLN A 55 0.16 8.31 1.27
N ASP A 56 0.01 9.38 2.06
CA ASP A 56 -0.68 9.32 3.35
C ASP A 56 -2.18 9.08 3.18
N GLU A 57 -2.82 9.74 2.20
CA GLU A 57 -4.22 9.49 1.88
C GLU A 57 -4.45 8.09 1.32
N ILE A 58 -3.56 7.61 0.44
CA ILE A 58 -3.68 6.25 -0.09
C ILE A 58 -3.43 5.20 1.02
N PHE A 59 -2.49 5.45 1.94
CA PHE A 59 -2.26 4.62 3.12
C PHE A 59 -3.49 4.60 4.03
N ARG A 60 -4.12 5.77 4.25
CA ARG A 60 -5.33 5.88 5.05
C ARG A 60 -6.46 5.02 4.50
N VAL A 61 -6.76 5.14 3.20
CA VAL A 61 -7.86 4.37 2.60
C VAL A 61 -7.55 2.88 2.54
N TRP A 62 -6.30 2.49 2.27
CA TRP A 62 -5.91 1.09 2.28
C TRP A 62 -5.99 0.46 3.68
N LYS A 63 -5.55 1.19 4.70
CA LYS A 63 -5.70 0.76 6.11
C LYS A 63 -7.16 0.49 6.45
N ASN A 64 -8.07 1.31 5.93
CA ASN A 64 -9.50 1.10 6.13
C ASN A 64 -10.00 -0.16 5.41
N VAL A 65 -9.53 -0.43 4.19
CA VAL A 65 -9.81 -1.71 3.50
C VAL A 65 -9.33 -2.90 4.34
N VAL A 66 -8.07 -2.89 4.80
CA VAL A 66 -7.50 -3.96 5.65
C VAL A 66 -8.33 -4.13 6.93
N ALA A 67 -8.65 -3.03 7.62
CA ALA A 67 -9.47 -3.06 8.83
C ALA A 67 -10.84 -3.70 8.59
N THR A 68 -11.48 -3.39 7.46
CA THR A 68 -12.77 -3.97 7.09
C THR A 68 -12.69 -5.47 6.86
N PHE A 69 -11.68 -5.94 6.11
CA PHE A 69 -11.46 -7.38 5.94
C PHE A 69 -11.22 -8.09 7.28
N TRP A 70 -10.38 -7.51 8.14
CA TRP A 70 -10.02 -8.11 9.42
C TRP A 70 -11.21 -8.15 10.38
N THR A 71 -11.99 -7.08 10.45
CA THR A 71 -13.20 -6.99 11.28
C THR A 71 -14.24 -8.01 10.83
N VAL A 72 -14.50 -8.09 9.52
CA VAL A 72 -15.42 -9.10 8.97
C VAL A 72 -14.94 -10.52 9.27
N LYS A 73 -13.64 -10.78 9.16
CA LYS A 73 -13.08 -12.11 9.47
C LYS A 73 -13.16 -12.46 10.96
N ALA A 74 -12.97 -11.49 11.85
CA ALA A 74 -13.16 -11.68 13.29
C ALA A 74 -14.62 -12.05 13.62
N VAL A 75 -15.58 -11.34 13.01
CA VAL A 75 -17.02 -11.64 13.19
C VAL A 75 -17.37 -13.00 12.60
N GLU A 76 -16.88 -13.34 11.40
CA GLU A 76 -17.08 -14.67 10.81
C GLU A 76 -16.50 -15.80 11.67
N ALA A 77 -15.37 -15.57 12.33
CA ALA A 77 -14.76 -16.58 13.21
C ALA A 77 -15.68 -16.89 14.39
N GLY A 78 -16.22 -15.86 15.07
CA GLY A 78 -17.19 -16.07 16.17
C GLY A 78 -18.50 -16.71 15.69
N LEU A 79 -19.06 -16.27 14.57
CA LEU A 79 -20.32 -16.82 14.05
C LEU A 79 -20.22 -18.27 13.57
N ARG A 80 -19.03 -18.74 13.19
CA ARG A 80 -18.79 -20.17 12.87
C ARG A 80 -18.72 -21.05 14.11
N GLU A 81 -18.29 -20.51 15.24
CA GLU A 81 -18.39 -21.19 16.54
C GLU A 81 -19.87 -21.34 16.96
N ASP A 82 -20.74 -20.42 16.51
CA ASP A 82 -22.17 -20.37 16.83
C ASP A 82 -23.11 -21.06 15.80
N ASN A 83 -22.59 -21.96 14.94
CA ASN A 83 -23.37 -22.91 14.13
C ASN A 83 -24.39 -22.33 13.09
N GLY A 84 -24.13 -21.14 12.54
CA GLY A 84 -24.93 -20.58 11.44
C GLY A 84 -24.04 -20.09 10.29
N GLY A 85 -23.74 -20.98 9.32
CA GLY A 85 -22.85 -20.68 8.20
C GLY A 85 -23.24 -19.43 7.40
N ILE A 86 -22.66 -18.28 7.77
CA ILE A 86 -22.80 -17.03 7.04
C ILE A 86 -21.66 -16.92 6.03
N ALA A 87 -22.02 -16.73 4.77
CA ALA A 87 -21.08 -16.40 3.70
C ALA A 87 -20.91 -14.87 3.63
N SER A 88 -19.74 -14.35 3.98
CA SER A 88 -19.43 -12.92 3.77
C SER A 88 -19.43 -12.55 2.29
N LYS A 89 -19.80 -11.29 2.01
CA LYS A 89 -19.68 -10.68 0.69
C LYS A 89 -18.23 -10.43 0.26
N LEU A 90 -17.27 -10.48 1.20
CA LEU A 90 -15.85 -10.30 0.95
C LEU A 90 -15.20 -11.61 0.49
N ARG A 91 -14.49 -11.58 -0.65
CA ARG A 91 -13.75 -12.76 -1.14
C ARG A 91 -12.47 -12.95 -0.32
N SER A 92 -12.16 -14.19 0.02
CA SER A 92 -10.89 -14.59 0.65
C SER A 92 -9.76 -14.83 -0.35
N GLY A 93 -10.04 -14.78 -1.65
CA GLY A 93 -9.05 -14.99 -2.71
C GLY A 93 -8.15 -13.77 -2.92
N THR A 94 -6.98 -14.00 -3.50
CA THR A 94 -6.05 -12.94 -3.89
C THR A 94 -6.59 -12.20 -5.13
N PRO A 95 -6.78 -10.87 -5.10
CA PRO A 95 -7.06 -10.10 -6.30
C PRO A 95 -5.90 -10.18 -7.31
N ALA A 96 -6.24 -10.10 -8.59
CA ALA A 96 -5.29 -9.95 -9.68
C ALA A 96 -4.82 -8.49 -9.81
N GLU A 97 -5.72 -7.52 -9.61
CA GLU A 97 -5.36 -6.11 -9.62
C GLU A 97 -5.96 -5.36 -8.43
N ILE A 98 -5.27 -4.32 -7.99
CA ILE A 98 -5.77 -3.33 -7.03
C ILE A 98 -5.73 -1.96 -7.71
N ILE A 99 -6.84 -1.23 -7.66
CA ILE A 99 -6.96 0.10 -8.27
C ILE A 99 -7.45 1.08 -7.21
N VAL A 100 -6.80 2.23 -7.10
CA VAL A 100 -7.20 3.33 -6.22
C VAL A 100 -7.53 4.55 -7.08
N ARG A 101 -8.75 5.04 -6.96
CA ARG A 101 -9.26 6.21 -7.69
C ARG A 101 -9.67 7.31 -6.72
N THR A 102 -9.27 8.54 -7.04
CA THR A 102 -9.66 9.76 -6.32
C THR A 102 -11.11 10.13 -6.60
N SER A 103 -11.64 11.10 -5.85
CA SER A 103 -13.01 11.61 -6.01
C SER A 103 -13.30 12.21 -7.40
N ASP A 104 -12.27 12.67 -8.12
CA ASP A 104 -12.35 13.12 -9.52
C ASP A 104 -12.24 11.97 -10.54
N CYS A 105 -12.42 10.72 -10.08
CA CYS A 105 -12.40 9.48 -10.85
C CYS A 105 -11.05 9.14 -11.52
N LYS A 106 -10.01 9.95 -11.30
CA LYS A 106 -8.67 9.67 -11.82
C LYS A 106 -8.04 8.50 -11.07
N VAL A 107 -7.35 7.64 -11.83
CA VAL A 107 -6.51 6.60 -11.23
C VAL A 107 -5.37 7.29 -10.49
N SER A 108 -5.34 7.07 -9.17
CA SER A 108 -4.23 7.50 -8.32
C SER A 108 -3.11 6.46 -8.39
N LYS A 109 -3.48 5.18 -8.24
CA LYS A 109 -2.56 4.04 -8.35
C LYS A 109 -3.28 2.81 -8.88
N LYS A 110 -2.54 1.96 -9.59
CA LYS A 110 -2.95 0.64 -10.04
C LYS A 110 -1.79 -0.33 -9.82
N TRP A 111 -2.07 -1.49 -9.27
CA TRP A 111 -1.10 -2.57 -9.10
C TRP A 111 -1.61 -3.83 -9.79
N ASP A 112 -0.73 -4.43 -10.57
CA ASP A 112 -0.83 -5.86 -10.90
C ASP A 112 -0.21 -6.64 -9.75
N VAL A 113 -1.01 -7.55 -9.21
CA VAL A 113 -0.71 -8.27 -7.98
C VAL A 113 -0.42 -9.74 -8.30
N GLU A 114 -0.76 -10.20 -9.49
CA GLU A 114 -0.54 -11.57 -9.93
C GLU A 114 0.98 -11.85 -9.93
N GLY A 115 1.40 -12.89 -9.21
CA GLY A 115 2.82 -13.23 -9.05
C GLY A 115 3.64 -12.33 -8.11
N SER A 116 3.06 -11.28 -7.52
CA SER A 116 3.77 -10.38 -6.59
C SER A 116 3.99 -11.02 -5.20
N VAL A 117 4.91 -10.47 -4.41
CA VAL A 117 5.09 -10.87 -2.99
C VAL A 117 3.81 -10.67 -2.19
N TRP A 118 3.04 -9.63 -2.52
CA TRP A 118 1.77 -9.36 -1.86
C TRP A 118 0.78 -10.52 -2.01
N SER A 119 0.81 -11.26 -3.12
CA SER A 119 -0.06 -12.43 -3.32
C SER A 119 0.09 -13.50 -2.24
N ARG A 120 1.27 -13.55 -1.57
CA ARG A 120 1.59 -14.47 -0.47
C ARG A 120 1.16 -13.93 0.89
N ILE A 121 1.10 -12.61 1.04
CA ILE A 121 0.71 -11.93 2.29
C ILE A 121 -0.82 -11.80 2.35
N GLY A 122 -1.43 -11.28 1.29
CA GLY A 122 -2.87 -11.12 1.15
C GLY A 122 -3.50 -10.05 2.07
N LEU A 123 -4.83 -10.08 2.14
CA LEU A 123 -5.67 -9.14 2.90
C LEU A 123 -6.21 -9.71 4.22
N VAL A 124 -6.06 -11.01 4.42
CA VAL A 124 -6.80 -11.77 5.44
C VAL A 124 -5.90 -11.96 6.67
N PRO A 125 -6.40 -11.69 7.89
CA PRO A 125 -5.63 -11.92 9.12
C PRO A 125 -5.35 -13.41 9.31
N THR A 126 -4.22 -13.73 9.95
CA THR A 126 -3.98 -15.09 10.44
C THR A 126 -4.82 -15.35 11.69
N LYS A 127 -4.96 -16.62 12.09
CA LYS A 127 -5.60 -16.98 13.36
C LYS A 127 -4.95 -16.26 14.56
N LYS A 128 -3.61 -16.21 14.58
CA LYS A 128 -2.84 -15.49 15.61
C LYS A 128 -3.12 -13.99 15.62
N ASP A 129 -3.49 -13.39 14.49
CA ASP A 129 -3.88 -11.99 14.42
C ASP A 129 -5.24 -11.75 15.05
N LEU A 130 -6.17 -12.69 14.89
CA LEU A 130 -7.52 -12.64 15.47
C LEU A 130 -7.51 -12.89 16.98
N ASP A 131 -6.66 -13.79 17.48
CA ASP A 131 -6.61 -14.20 18.90
C ASP A 131 -5.94 -13.16 19.84
N CYS A 132 -5.85 -11.89 19.45
CA CYS A 132 -5.19 -10.85 20.25
C CYS A 132 -6.18 -9.95 21.01
N ALA A 133 -5.69 -9.29 22.06
CA ALA A 133 -6.48 -8.29 22.77
C ALA A 133 -6.89 -7.13 21.85
N ALA A 134 -8.08 -6.57 22.07
CA ALA A 134 -8.65 -5.49 21.25
C ALA A 134 -7.70 -4.27 21.08
N ARG A 135 -6.90 -3.95 22.11
CA ARG A 135 -5.89 -2.87 22.06
C ARG A 135 -4.79 -3.14 21.02
N ASP A 136 -4.41 -4.40 20.86
CA ASP A 136 -3.35 -4.81 19.94
C ASP A 136 -3.87 -5.00 18.50
N PHE A 137 -5.16 -5.26 18.34
CA PHE A 137 -5.80 -5.44 17.03
C PHE A 137 -5.58 -4.23 16.10
N LYS A 138 -5.75 -3.00 16.61
CA LYS A 138 -5.50 -1.77 15.83
C LYS A 138 -4.03 -1.62 15.43
N LYS A 139 -3.09 -1.99 16.31
CA LYS A 139 -1.65 -1.95 16.01
C LYS A 139 -1.29 -2.98 14.94
N LYS A 140 -1.86 -4.19 15.02
CA LYS A 140 -1.68 -5.24 14.02
C LYS A 140 -2.26 -4.85 12.65
N ILE A 141 -3.45 -4.24 12.61
CA ILE A 141 -4.00 -3.70 11.35
C ILE A 141 -3.03 -2.69 10.73
N HIS A 142 -2.47 -1.77 11.51
CA HIS A 142 -1.48 -0.81 11.00
C HIS A 142 -0.21 -1.51 10.49
N ALA A 143 0.30 -2.50 11.23
CA ALA A 143 1.47 -3.28 10.82
C ALA A 143 1.21 -4.09 9.53
N ALA A 144 0.05 -4.72 9.40
CA ALA A 144 -0.37 -5.45 8.20
C ALA A 144 -0.58 -4.52 7.00
N THR A 145 -1.12 -3.31 7.24
CA THR A 145 -1.22 -2.26 6.22
C THR A 145 0.17 -1.86 5.72
N LYS A 146 1.12 -1.63 6.64
CA LYS A 146 2.51 -1.32 6.31
C LYS A 146 3.16 -2.44 5.50
N ALA A 147 3.04 -3.69 5.95
CA ALA A 147 3.58 -4.86 5.23
C ALA A 147 2.96 -5.02 3.84
N SER A 148 1.65 -4.80 3.71
CA SER A 148 0.95 -4.81 2.42
C SER A 148 1.50 -3.74 1.48
N PHE A 149 1.70 -2.52 1.99
CA PHE A 149 2.25 -1.42 1.22
C PHE A 149 3.67 -1.71 0.75
N ASP A 150 4.51 -2.23 1.63
CA ASP A 150 5.89 -2.60 1.27
C ASP A 150 5.90 -3.70 0.20
N ALA A 151 5.01 -4.69 0.30
CA ALA A 151 4.90 -5.78 -0.66
C ALA A 151 4.27 -5.38 -2.01
N LEU A 152 3.38 -4.39 -2.02
CA LEU A 152 2.85 -3.77 -3.25
C LEU A 152 3.88 -2.82 -3.90
N LYS A 153 5.08 -2.69 -3.31
CA LYS A 153 6.07 -1.67 -3.68
C LYS A 153 5.47 -0.26 -3.66
N PHE A 154 4.55 -0.03 -2.72
CA PHE A 154 3.84 1.23 -2.55
C PHE A 154 4.82 2.32 -2.11
N ARG A 155 5.67 2.00 -1.13
CA ARG A 155 6.86 2.81 -0.86
C ARG A 155 7.72 2.65 -2.09
N LEU A 156 7.71 3.69 -2.92
CA LEU A 156 8.68 4.04 -3.94
C LEU A 156 9.52 2.86 -4.42
N ASN A 157 9.45 2.55 -5.72
CA ASN A 157 10.63 2.00 -6.37
C ASN A 157 11.79 2.96 -6.03
N PHE A 158 12.65 2.60 -5.07
CA PHE A 158 13.75 3.43 -4.64
C PHE A 158 14.62 3.80 -5.86
N GLU A 159 14.70 2.90 -6.82
CA GLU A 159 15.33 3.11 -8.14
C GLU A 159 14.71 4.24 -8.97
N GLU A 160 13.40 4.44 -8.89
CA GLU A 160 12.64 5.38 -9.72
C GLU A 160 12.58 6.78 -9.09
N VAL A 161 12.65 6.86 -7.75
CA VAL A 161 12.91 8.14 -7.04
C VAL A 161 14.36 8.54 -7.14
N ALA A 162 15.31 7.61 -7.08
CA ALA A 162 16.71 7.90 -7.42
C ALA A 162 16.88 8.44 -8.85
N ALA A 163 16.03 8.02 -9.78
CA ALA A 163 16.07 8.47 -11.16
C ALA A 163 15.37 9.82 -11.40
N LYS A 164 14.54 10.29 -10.45
CA LYS A 164 13.70 11.49 -10.62
C LYS A 164 13.98 12.60 -9.61
N ALA A 165 14.52 12.26 -8.45
CA ALA A 165 15.06 13.20 -7.49
C ALA A 165 16.55 13.39 -7.77
N ALA A 166 17.05 14.57 -7.45
CA ALA A 166 18.47 14.85 -7.37
C ALA A 166 19.19 13.75 -6.56
N ASP A 167 20.48 13.60 -6.80
CA ASP A 167 21.33 12.57 -6.20
C ASP A 167 21.04 12.35 -4.70
N TYR A 168 21.06 11.12 -4.18
CA TYR A 168 20.84 10.88 -2.75
C TYR A 168 21.84 11.64 -1.86
N TYR A 169 23.06 11.85 -2.35
CA TYR A 169 24.05 12.67 -1.67
C TYR A 169 23.62 14.15 -1.66
N GLU A 170 23.01 14.65 -2.74
CA GLU A 170 22.43 16.00 -2.81
C GLU A 170 21.22 16.17 -1.88
N ILE A 171 20.34 15.16 -1.79
CA ILE A 171 19.17 15.20 -0.88
C ILE A 171 19.61 15.34 0.58
N LEU A 172 20.69 14.66 0.97
CA LEU A 172 21.28 14.79 2.31
C LEU A 172 22.21 16.00 2.43
N GLY A 173 22.57 16.66 1.33
CA GLY A 173 23.48 17.81 1.31
C GLY A 173 24.93 17.43 1.63
N VAL A 174 25.36 16.23 1.25
CA VAL A 174 26.73 15.71 1.46
C VAL A 174 27.41 15.41 0.13
N LYS A 175 28.73 15.25 0.15
CA LYS A 175 29.50 14.81 -1.02
C LYS A 175 29.48 13.29 -1.16
N HIS A 176 29.77 12.79 -2.36
CA HIS A 176 29.89 11.34 -2.63
C HIS A 176 30.96 10.63 -1.81
N ASP A 177 32.03 11.34 -1.43
CA ASP A 177 33.12 10.84 -0.58
C ASP A 177 32.80 10.91 0.93
N ALA A 178 31.59 11.36 1.29
CA ALA A 178 31.20 11.50 2.69
C ALA A 178 31.31 10.17 3.45
N THR A 179 31.85 10.25 4.66
CA THR A 179 31.94 9.14 5.60
C THR A 179 30.56 8.76 6.13
N GLU A 180 30.41 7.54 6.64
CA GLU A 180 29.16 7.09 7.26
C GLU A 180 28.72 8.02 8.41
N ALA A 181 29.68 8.56 9.17
CA ALA A 181 29.43 9.51 10.23
C ALA A 181 28.82 10.83 9.71
N GLU A 182 29.34 11.35 8.59
CA GLU A 182 28.82 12.57 7.95
C GLU A 182 27.44 12.35 7.36
N ILE A 183 27.20 11.22 6.68
CA ILE A 183 25.88 10.86 6.15
C ILE A 183 24.85 10.77 7.29
N LYS A 184 25.23 10.15 8.42
CA LYS A 184 24.36 10.02 9.59
C LYS A 184 24.07 11.37 10.27
N ALA A 185 25.04 12.26 10.30
CA ALA A 185 24.86 13.62 10.83
C ALA A 185 23.92 14.43 9.91
N ALA A 186 24.17 14.36 8.59
CA ALA A 186 23.39 15.03 7.57
C ALA A 186 21.93 14.57 7.55
N TYR A 187 21.68 13.26 7.64
CA TYR A 187 20.32 12.72 7.77
C TYR A 187 19.57 13.33 8.96
N LYS A 188 20.20 13.38 10.14
CA LYS A 188 19.56 13.95 11.33
C LYS A 188 19.22 15.42 11.16
N GLN A 189 20.06 16.18 10.45
CA GLN A 189 19.83 17.59 10.18
C GLN A 189 18.73 17.77 9.13
N ALA A 190 18.79 17.04 8.02
CA ALA A 190 17.79 17.08 6.97
C ALA A 190 16.40 16.64 7.48
N ALA A 191 16.34 15.62 8.33
CA ALA A 191 15.09 15.16 8.94
C ALA A 191 14.47 16.22 9.86
N LYS A 192 15.28 16.96 10.62
CA LYS A 192 14.77 18.07 11.44
C LYS A 192 14.20 19.19 10.58
N SER A 193 14.88 19.55 9.50
CA SER A 193 14.42 20.59 8.56
C SER A 193 13.21 20.15 7.73
N ALA A 194 13.04 18.85 7.51
CA ALA A 194 11.90 18.29 6.79
C ALA A 194 10.63 18.14 7.65
N HIS A 195 10.71 18.35 8.97
CA HIS A 195 9.53 18.26 9.85
C HIS A 195 8.55 19.42 9.57
N PRO A 196 7.22 19.18 9.56
CA PRO A 196 6.22 20.23 9.33
C PRO A 196 6.37 21.44 10.26
N ASP A 197 6.69 21.19 11.55
CA ASP A 197 6.91 22.25 12.55
C ASP A 197 8.12 23.16 12.24
N ALA A 198 9.04 22.71 11.38
CA ALA A 198 10.21 23.49 10.94
C ALA A 198 10.03 24.09 9.53
N GLY A 199 8.82 24.04 8.96
CA GLY A 199 8.54 24.52 7.60
C GLY A 199 8.83 23.49 6.49
N GLY A 200 9.01 22.22 6.86
CA GLY A 200 9.15 21.10 5.92
C GLY A 200 7.80 20.55 5.43
N SER A 201 7.85 19.48 4.63
CA SER A 201 6.68 18.76 4.16
C SER A 201 6.87 17.25 4.28
N ASN A 202 5.77 16.50 4.29
CA ASN A 202 5.85 15.04 4.33
C ASN A 202 6.60 14.49 3.11
N GLU A 203 6.51 15.15 1.95
CA GLU A 203 7.28 14.79 0.76
C GLU A 203 8.79 14.94 1.00
N LYS A 204 9.25 16.07 1.54
CA LYS A 204 10.68 16.28 1.87
C LYS A 204 11.17 15.26 2.90
N MET A 205 10.34 14.94 3.89
CA MET A 205 10.68 13.93 4.89
C MET A 205 10.80 12.54 4.25
N GLN A 206 9.97 12.23 3.25
CA GLN A 206 10.04 10.98 2.50
C GLN A 206 11.33 10.91 1.66
N GLU A 207 11.72 12.00 1.00
CA GLU A 207 12.98 12.10 0.24
C GLU A 207 14.20 11.87 1.13
N VAL A 208 14.27 12.55 2.28
CA VAL A 208 15.37 12.41 3.25
C VAL A 208 15.46 10.98 3.79
N ASN A 209 14.33 10.35 4.10
CA ASN A 209 14.31 8.97 4.55
C ASN A 209 14.73 7.99 3.45
N ALA A 210 14.37 8.25 2.20
CA ALA A 210 14.78 7.43 1.07
C ALA A 210 16.29 7.48 0.86
N ALA A 211 16.89 8.68 0.91
CA ALA A 211 18.34 8.84 0.81
C ALA A 211 19.06 8.12 1.97
N TRP A 212 18.55 8.22 3.19
CA TRP A 212 19.12 7.52 4.35
C TRP A 212 19.01 6.00 4.28
N GLU A 213 17.92 5.46 3.72
CA GLU A 213 17.77 4.01 3.60
C GLU A 213 18.81 3.38 2.66
N VAL A 214 19.25 4.14 1.65
CA VAL A 214 20.29 3.70 0.70
C VAL A 214 21.68 4.02 1.24
N LEU A 215 21.96 5.30 1.55
CA LEU A 215 23.29 5.77 1.95
C LEU A 215 23.69 5.36 3.37
N GLY A 216 22.71 5.14 4.26
CA GLY A 216 22.93 4.71 5.63
C GLY A 216 23.24 3.22 5.78
N ASN A 217 23.14 2.42 4.70
CA ASN A 217 23.52 1.02 4.69
C ASN A 217 24.71 0.81 3.74
N ALA A 218 25.81 0.28 4.25
CA ALA A 218 27.05 0.13 3.47
C ALA A 218 26.88 -0.71 2.20
N GLN A 219 26.07 -1.77 2.23
CA GLN A 219 25.82 -2.61 1.06
C GLN A 219 24.98 -1.87 0.01
N LYS A 220 23.87 -1.26 0.42
CA LYS A 220 22.98 -0.51 -0.49
C LYS A 220 23.69 0.71 -1.09
N ARG A 221 24.54 1.38 -0.31
CA ARG A 221 25.39 2.48 -0.78
C ARG A 221 26.34 2.01 -1.88
N ALA A 222 27.04 0.89 -1.67
CA ALA A 222 27.97 0.36 -2.67
C ALA A 222 27.26 -0.03 -3.98
N GLU A 223 26.07 -0.64 -3.89
CA GLU A 223 25.24 -0.95 -5.07
C GLU A 223 24.79 0.32 -5.81
N TYR A 224 24.42 1.36 -5.06
CA TYR A 224 24.05 2.67 -5.62
C TYR A 224 25.22 3.36 -6.31
N ASP A 225 26.38 3.43 -5.65
CA ASP A 225 27.59 4.04 -6.18
C ASP A 225 28.07 3.31 -7.45
N ALA A 226 28.01 1.98 -7.47
CA ALA A 226 28.34 1.18 -8.65
C ALA A 226 27.41 1.46 -9.84
N ARG A 227 26.12 1.71 -9.59
CA ARG A 227 25.15 2.06 -10.63
C ARG A 227 25.34 3.48 -11.18
N MET A 228 25.76 4.42 -10.33
CA MET A 228 26.03 5.81 -10.74
C MET A 228 27.34 5.96 -11.54
N ALA A 229 28.26 5.00 -11.40
CA ALA A 229 29.54 4.97 -12.11
C ALA A 229 29.50 4.22 -13.47
N ALA A 230 28.38 3.59 -13.82
CA ALA A 230 28.17 2.82 -15.05
C ALA A 230 27.46 3.64 -16.13
#